data_AF-G3C8Y7-F1
#
_entry.id   AF-G3C8Y7-F1
#
_cell.length_a   1.000
_cell.length_b   1.000
_cell.length_c   1.000
_cell.angle_alpha   90.00
_cell.angle_beta   90.00
_cell.angle_gamma   90.00
#
_symmetry.space_group_name_H-M   'P 1'
#
loop_
_entity.id
_entity.type
_entity.pdbx_description
1 polymer ?
#
loop_
_entity_poly.entity_id
_entity_poly.type
_entity_poly.pdbx_seq_one_letter_code
_entity_poly.pdbx_strand_id
1 'polypeptide(L)' 'DAKNHGDALVHSTEKALGEHGDKVGETERRAIEDAMSDLKEALKGDDAEAIKAKTNTLAQASMKL' A
#
# COMPACT_ATOMS: atom_id res chain seq x y z
N ASP A 1 16.67 1.23 1.47
CA ASP A 1 15.71 2.33 1.66
C ASP A 1 14.34 2.02 1.07
N ALA A 2 14.22 1.81 -0.25
CA ALA A 2 12.95 1.52 -0.91
C ALA A 2 12.16 0.37 -0.27
N LYS A 3 12.81 -0.78 0.03
CA LYS A 3 12.17 -1.91 0.74
C LYS A 3 11.61 -1.50 2.11
N ASN A 4 12.47 -0.95 2.97
CA ASN A 4 12.08 -0.52 4.31
C ASN A 4 10.93 0.49 4.30
N HIS A 5 10.94 1.43 3.35
CA HIS A 5 9.88 2.41 3.20
C HIS A 5 8.57 1.76 2.71
N GLY A 6 8.66 0.85 1.73
CA GLY A 6 7.52 0.09 1.24
C GLY A 6 6.89 -0.78 2.33
N ASP A 7 7.68 -1.55 3.07
CA ASP A 7 7.20 -2.37 4.20
C ASP A 7 6.51 -1.52 5.28
N ALA A 8 7.13 -0.39 5.65
CA ALA A 8 6.54 0.53 6.62
C ALA A 8 5.18 1.07 6.17
N LEU A 9 5.05 1.40 4.87
CA LEU A 9 3.81 1.91 4.30
C LEU A 9 2.73 0.84 4.19
N VAL A 10 3.09 -0.39 3.81
CA VAL A 10 2.16 -1.53 3.82
C VAL A 10 1.57 -1.71 5.20
N HIS A 11 2.43 -1.75 6.22
CA HIS A 11 1.99 -2.03 7.58
C HIS A 11 1.12 -0.91 8.17
N SER A 12 1.47 0.35 7.92
CA SER A 12 0.66 1.48 8.36
C SER A 12 -0.70 1.51 7.65
N THR A 13 -0.74 1.18 6.36
CA THR A 13 -1.98 1.16 5.58
C THR A 13 -2.88 -0.01 5.97
N GLU A 14 -2.33 -1.20 6.25
CA GLU A 14 -3.10 -2.33 6.78
C GLU A 14 -3.77 -1.98 8.11
N LYS A 15 -3.01 -1.35 9.02
CA LYS A 15 -3.55 -0.91 10.31
C LYS A 15 -4.67 0.10 10.11
N ALA A 16 -4.43 1.12 9.29
CA ALA A 16 -5.43 2.14 9.00
C ALA A 16 -6.68 1.55 8.35
N LEU A 17 -6.54 0.62 7.39
CA LEU A 17 -7.66 -0.08 6.76
C LEU A 17 -8.43 -0.94 7.77
N GLY A 18 -7.78 -1.54 8.75
CA GLY A 18 -8.44 -2.24 9.86
C GLY A 18 -9.20 -1.31 10.81
N GLU A 19 -8.74 -0.07 11.00
CA GLU A 19 -9.34 0.91 11.94
C GLU A 19 -10.40 1.82 11.27
N HIS A 20 -10.26 2.09 9.98
CA HIS A 20 -11.04 3.08 9.23
C HIS A 20 -11.63 2.55 7.92
N GLY A 21 -11.30 1.30 7.52
CA GLY A 21 -11.77 0.71 6.26
C GLY A 21 -13.27 0.57 6.12
N ASP A 22 -14.02 0.61 7.22
CA ASP A 22 -15.49 0.60 7.20
C ASP A 22 -16.09 1.97 6.84
N LYS A 23 -15.28 3.03 6.88
CA LYS A 23 -15.69 4.42 6.56
C LYS A 23 -15.37 4.83 5.12
N VAL A 24 -14.57 4.04 4.41
CA VAL A 24 -14.28 4.21 2.99
C VAL A 24 -15.23 3.39 2.13
N GLY A 25 -15.49 3.87 0.92
CA GLY A 25 -16.28 3.12 -0.06
C GLY A 25 -15.61 1.80 -0.43
N GLU A 26 -16.41 0.79 -0.79
CA GLU A 26 -15.90 -0.54 -1.20
C GLU A 26 -14.88 -0.44 -2.34
N THR A 27 -15.12 0.44 -3.30
CA THR A 27 -14.22 0.70 -4.43
C THR A 27 -12.85 1.23 -3.97
N GLU A 28 -12.84 2.24 -3.10
CA GLU A 28 -11.60 2.78 -2.51
C GLU A 28 -10.88 1.74 -1.66
N ARG A 29 -11.62 1.03 -0.81
CA ARG A 29 -11.08 -0.05 0.04
C ARG A 29 -10.37 -1.10 -0.81
N ARG A 30 -11.00 -1.55 -1.88
CA ARG A 30 -10.45 -2.55 -2.80
C ARG A 30 -9.22 -2.04 -3.55
N ALA A 31 -9.24 -0.78 -4.01
CA ALA A 31 -8.08 -0.17 -4.65
C ALA A 31 -6.86 -0.09 -3.72
N ILE A 32 -7.07 0.14 -2.42
CA ILE A 32 -6.01 0.14 -1.40
C ILE A 32 -5.49 -1.28 -1.16
N GLU A 33 -6.37 -2.28 -1.03
CA GLU A 33 -5.99 -3.69 -0.88
C GLU A 33 -5.16 -4.20 -2.07
N ASP A 34 -5.59 -3.87 -3.29
CA ASP A 34 -4.88 -4.24 -4.51
C ASP A 34 -3.49 -3.58 -4.56
N ALA A 35 -3.39 -2.29 -4.24
CA ALA A 35 -2.11 -1.57 -4.19
C ALA A 35 -1.16 -2.10 -3.10
N MET A 36 -1.69 -2.49 -1.94
CA MET A 36 -0.90 -3.14 -0.89
C MET A 36 -0.37 -4.49 -1.34
N SER A 37 -1.21 -5.31 -2.00
CA SER A 37 -0.82 -6.61 -2.53
C SER A 37 0.30 -6.48 -3.57
N ASP A 38 0.14 -5.55 -4.51
CA ASP A 38 1.14 -5.25 -5.53
C ASP A 38 2.49 -4.81 -4.93
N LEU A 39 2.47 -3.98 -3.90
CA LEU A 39 3.69 -3.56 -3.21
C LEU A 39 4.34 -4.73 -2.46
N LYS A 40 3.55 -5.57 -1.78
CA LYS A 40 4.05 -6.80 -1.13
C LYS A 40 4.72 -7.74 -2.12
N GLU A 41 4.14 -7.95 -3.30
CA GLU A 41 4.78 -8.74 -4.35
C GLU A 41 6.09 -8.10 -4.83
N ALA A 42 6.13 -6.78 -5.06
CA ALA A 42 7.35 -6.09 -5.43
C ALA A 42 8.45 -6.19 -4.36
N LEU A 43 8.09 -6.15 -3.08
CA LEU A 43 9.00 -6.27 -1.93
C LEU A 43 9.67 -7.66 -1.83
N LYS A 44 9.07 -8.71 -2.41
CA LYS A 44 9.70 -10.04 -2.52
C LYS A 44 10.89 -10.06 -3.49
N GLY A 45 10.91 -9.15 -4.47
CA GLY A 45 12.03 -8.97 -5.39
C GLY A 45 13.02 -7.93 -4.89
N ASP A 46 13.98 -7.53 -5.73
CA ASP A 46 15.01 -6.51 -5.41
C ASP A 46 14.97 -5.31 -6.36
N ASP A 47 13.91 -5.16 -7.16
CA ASP A 47 13.74 -4.03 -8.07
C ASP A 47 13.32 -2.77 -7.30
N ALA A 48 14.31 -1.93 -7.00
CA ALA A 48 14.11 -0.69 -6.26
C ALA A 48 13.17 0.31 -6.96
N GLU A 49 13.12 0.31 -8.30
CA GLU A 49 12.25 1.21 -9.06
C GLU A 49 10.81 0.70 -9.05
N ALA A 50 10.61 -0.61 -9.19
CA ALA A 50 9.30 -1.23 -9.01
C ALA A 50 8.75 -1.00 -7.59
N ILE A 51 9.58 -1.19 -6.56
CA ILE A 51 9.19 -0.95 -5.16
C ILE A 51 8.80 0.51 -4.96
N LYS A 52 9.59 1.48 -5.44
CA LYS A 52 9.23 2.91 -5.34
C LYS A 52 7.93 3.23 -6.07
N ALA A 53 7.75 2.72 -7.29
CA ALA A 53 6.55 2.95 -8.08
C ALA A 53 5.30 2.45 -7.33
N LYS A 54 5.34 1.21 -6.83
CA LYS A 54 4.25 0.61 -6.06
C LYS A 54 4.04 1.30 -4.71
N THR A 55 5.11 1.77 -4.07
CA THR A 55 5.03 2.57 -2.84
C THR A 55 4.28 3.88 -3.08
N ASN A 56 4.59 4.58 -4.16
CA ASN A 56 3.87 5.81 -4.54
C ASN A 56 2.39 5.53 -4.87
N THR A 57 2.10 4.41 -5.54
CA THR A 57 0.72 3.98 -5.81
C THR A 57 -0.05 3.73 -4.51
N LEU A 58 0.52 2.98 -3.58
CA LEU A 58 -0.10 2.73 -2.29
C LEU A 58 -0.30 4.02 -1.50
N ALA A 59 0.70 4.91 -1.48
CA ALA A 59 0.62 6.20 -0.79
C ALA A 59 -0.56 7.03 -1.31
N GLN A 60 -0.73 7.12 -2.63
CA GLN A 60 -1.86 7.85 -3.24
C GLN A 60 -3.22 7.19 -2.94
N ALA A 61 -3.28 5.86 -2.92
CA ALA A 61 -4.51 5.15 -2.56
C ALA A 61 -4.86 5.37 -1.08
N SER A 62 -3.86 5.28 -0.19
CA SER A 62 -4.01 5.45 1.26
C SER A 62 -4.44 6.87 1.68
N MET A 63 -4.21 7.89 0.84
CA MET A 63 -4.70 9.26 1.09
C MET A 63 -6.23 9.37 1.06
N LYS A 64 -6.93 8.39 0.48
CA LYS A 64 -8.39 8.35 0.41
C LYS A 64 -9.03 7.65 1.61
N LEU A 65 -8.20 7.04 2.47
CA LEU A 65 -8.61 6.33 3.68
C LEU A 65 -8.83 7.31 4.84
#